data_AF-A0A961UW83-F1
#
_entry.id   AF-A0A961UW83-F1
#
_cell.length_a   1.000
_cell.length_b   1.000
_cell.length_c   1.000
_cell.angle_alpha   90.00
_cell.angle_beta   90.00
_cell.angle_gamma   90.00
#
_symmetry.space_group_name_H-M   'P 1'
#
loop_
_entity.id
_entity.type
_entity.pdbx_description
1 polymer ?
#
loop_
_entity_poly.entity_id
_entity_poly.type
_entity_poly.pdbx_seq_one_letter_code
_entity_poly.pdbx_strand_id
1 'polypeptide(L)'
;MQITFEEHEPRVAGRPVGAIVHVCHVSTIDQGLKELAIPGLTRETLEPVLQYCAEVRCAADNVSCPGCKRRTEMLGLETLDQYILSKKEVIVGDGRVRLKGEGVETVSTPCLESLTRQWSGENYWFWARRVIRKLRHGLRRMHIQGEPVADEGETPSIILMEPQLADNIGMVARACANFGLDDLRLVNPRDGWPNEKARIAASGANYIIDDAKAYETLEDSLADLNWVAATTARQRDLRKPVLTPEQALAEIRTRISRGERCGILFGRERNGLETSEVANADALIMIPVNSRFASLNLAQAVLLTGYEWMRGSPQASLGRVTTYEKPLTEGLYMGDDRPATKAELTGLFQHLEAELERLGFFNPQHKRPTVVNNLRTFFLRANATDQEVRTLRGIVATLAQGKGRARKPPGGTP
;
A
#
# COMPACT_ATOMS: atom_id res chain seq x y z
N MET A 1 -13.93 16.79 -27.62
CA MET A 1 -15.36 17.19 -27.50
C MET A 1 -15.44 18.61 -26.98
N GLN A 2 -16.48 19.35 -27.36
CA GLN A 2 -16.71 20.71 -26.86
C GLN A 2 -17.56 20.67 -25.59
N ILE A 3 -17.16 21.44 -24.57
CA ILE A 3 -17.95 21.67 -23.38
C ILE A 3 -18.85 22.87 -23.65
N THR A 4 -20.14 22.72 -23.41
CA THR A 4 -21.16 23.75 -23.56
C THR A 4 -21.71 24.15 -22.20
N PHE A 5 -22.30 25.34 -22.10
CA PHE A 5 -22.91 25.83 -20.86
C PHE A 5 -24.41 25.97 -21.06
N GLU A 6 -25.18 25.35 -20.17
CA GLU A 6 -26.64 25.43 -20.14
C GLU A 6 -27.04 25.67 -18.69
N GLU A 7 -27.85 26.70 -18.42
CA GLU A 7 -28.33 27.04 -17.07
C GLU A 7 -27.21 27.13 -15.99
N HIS A 8 -26.06 27.74 -16.34
CA HIS A 8 -24.88 27.84 -15.46
C HIS A 8 -24.24 26.48 -15.08
N GLU A 9 -24.44 25.46 -15.92
CA GLU A 9 -23.88 24.12 -15.75
C GLU A 9 -23.01 23.72 -16.95
N PRO A 10 -21.80 23.19 -16.72
CA PRO A 10 -20.97 22.66 -17.80
C PRO A 10 -21.46 21.29 -18.26
N ARG A 11 -21.66 21.14 -19.57
CA ARG A 11 -22.22 19.93 -20.21
C ARG A 11 -21.39 19.46 -21.40
N VAL A 12 -21.47 18.16 -21.68
CA VAL A 12 -20.94 17.52 -22.89
C VAL A 12 -22.08 16.72 -23.53
N ALA A 13 -22.45 17.08 -24.76
CA ALA A 13 -23.60 16.47 -25.46
C ALA A 13 -24.87 16.39 -24.59
N GLY A 14 -25.18 17.49 -23.89
CA GLY A 14 -26.36 17.60 -23.01
C GLY A 14 -26.22 16.92 -21.64
N ARG A 15 -25.12 16.20 -21.36
CA ARG A 15 -24.88 15.57 -20.04
C ARG A 15 -23.99 16.43 -19.14
N PRO A 16 -24.31 16.59 -17.85
CA PRO A 16 -23.45 17.27 -16.88
C PRO A 16 -22.04 16.70 -16.84
N VAL A 17 -21.02 17.56 -16.86
CA VAL A 17 -19.62 17.13 -16.68
C VAL A 17 -19.45 16.35 -15.38
N GLY A 18 -20.10 16.79 -14.30
CA GLY A 18 -20.07 16.09 -13.02
C GLY A 18 -20.62 14.66 -13.07
N ALA A 19 -21.66 14.42 -13.87
CA ALA A 19 -22.24 13.08 -14.04
C ALA A 19 -21.29 12.16 -14.82
N ILE A 20 -20.64 12.68 -15.87
CA ILE A 20 -19.62 11.94 -16.64
C ILE A 20 -18.47 11.53 -15.72
N VAL A 21 -17.99 12.47 -14.91
CA VAL A 21 -16.92 12.22 -13.94
C VAL A 21 -17.33 11.17 -12.92
N HIS A 22 -18.54 11.28 -12.36
CA HIS A 22 -19.05 10.33 -11.36
C HIS A 22 -19.12 8.90 -11.92
N VAL A 23 -19.75 8.70 -13.08
CA VAL A 23 -19.89 7.37 -13.70
C VAL A 23 -18.53 6.75 -14.00
N CYS A 24 -17.62 7.51 -14.62
CA CYS A 24 -16.27 7.03 -14.90
C CYS A 24 -15.42 6.82 -13.63
N HIS A 25 -15.80 7.43 -12.50
CA HIS A 25 -15.15 7.24 -11.21
C HIS A 25 -15.59 5.94 -10.53
N VAL A 26 -16.90 5.69 -10.46
CA VAL A 26 -17.46 4.51 -9.78
C VAL A 26 -17.30 3.20 -10.57
N SER A 27 -17.13 3.29 -11.89
CA SER A 27 -16.93 2.14 -12.77
C SER A 27 -15.52 2.09 -13.38
N THR A 28 -15.24 1.02 -14.15
CA THR A 28 -14.11 1.04 -15.10
C THR A 28 -14.40 2.05 -16.20
N ILE A 29 -13.36 2.53 -16.88
CA ILE A 29 -13.54 3.53 -17.96
C ILE A 29 -14.42 2.97 -19.08
N ASP A 30 -14.23 1.72 -19.49
CA ASP A 30 -15.01 1.13 -20.57
C ASP A 30 -16.47 0.92 -20.17
N GLN A 31 -16.71 0.46 -18.94
CA GLN A 31 -18.06 0.30 -18.41
C GLN A 31 -18.76 1.66 -18.29
N GLY A 32 -18.06 2.66 -17.75
CA GLY A 32 -18.61 4.01 -17.60
C GLY A 32 -18.92 4.66 -18.96
N LEU A 33 -18.03 4.52 -19.94
CA LEU A 33 -18.28 5.01 -21.31
C LEU A 33 -19.49 4.30 -21.95
N LYS A 34 -19.63 2.99 -21.74
CA LYS A 34 -20.76 2.20 -22.22
C LYS A 34 -22.08 2.61 -21.54
N GLU A 35 -22.06 2.86 -20.24
CA GLU A 35 -23.20 3.30 -19.46
C GLU A 35 -23.65 4.72 -19.85
N LEU A 36 -22.70 5.64 -20.03
CA LEU A 36 -22.98 7.00 -20.46
C LEU A 36 -23.59 7.04 -21.87
N ALA A 37 -23.14 6.14 -22.76
CA ALA A 37 -23.61 6.02 -24.14
C ALA A 37 -23.63 7.36 -24.91
N ILE A 38 -22.70 8.26 -24.60
CA ILE A 38 -22.62 9.60 -25.20
C ILE A 38 -21.93 9.50 -26.57
N PRO A 39 -22.59 9.92 -27.68
CA PRO A 39 -21.97 9.88 -29.00
C PRO A 39 -20.67 10.70 -29.06
N GLY A 40 -19.58 10.06 -29.51
CA GLY A 40 -18.27 10.70 -29.63
C GLY A 40 -17.47 10.84 -28.33
N LEU A 41 -18.01 10.38 -27.19
CA LEU A 41 -17.25 10.22 -25.96
C LEU A 41 -16.55 8.86 -25.97
N THR A 42 -15.24 8.87 -26.21
CA THR A 42 -14.35 7.71 -26.24
C THR A 42 -13.24 7.91 -25.21
N ARG A 43 -12.36 6.92 -25.04
CA ARG A 43 -11.19 7.08 -24.16
C ARG A 43 -10.35 8.31 -24.55
N GLU A 44 -10.14 8.52 -25.84
CA GLU A 44 -9.34 9.63 -26.38
C GLU A 44 -10.00 11.00 -26.18
N THR A 45 -11.33 11.06 -26.19
CA THR A 45 -12.07 12.31 -26.06
C THR A 45 -12.56 12.60 -24.64
N LEU A 46 -12.43 11.64 -23.72
CA LEU A 46 -12.78 11.78 -22.31
C LEU A 46 -11.78 12.66 -21.56
N GLU A 47 -10.48 12.56 -21.86
CA GLU A 47 -9.44 13.26 -21.09
C GLU A 47 -9.64 14.78 -20.99
N PRO A 48 -9.96 15.52 -22.07
CA PRO A 48 -10.23 16.96 -21.98
C PRO A 48 -11.43 17.31 -21.09
N VAL A 49 -12.47 16.46 -21.07
CA VAL A 49 -13.65 16.64 -20.20
C VAL A 49 -13.25 16.51 -18.74
N LEU A 50 -12.41 15.52 -18.44
CA LEU A 50 -11.91 15.32 -17.09
C LEU A 50 -10.95 16.44 -16.67
N GLN A 51 -10.04 16.89 -17.57
CA GLN A 51 -9.11 17.99 -17.29
C GLN A 51 -9.84 19.27 -16.93
N TYR A 52 -10.92 19.58 -17.66
CA TYR A 52 -11.78 20.72 -17.36
C TYR A 52 -12.28 20.71 -15.91
N CYS A 53 -12.74 19.55 -15.43
CA CYS A 53 -13.20 19.39 -14.06
C CYS A 53 -12.03 19.37 -13.05
N ALA A 54 -10.96 18.64 -13.35
CA ALA A 54 -9.79 18.42 -12.49
C ALA A 54 -9.00 19.70 -12.17
N GLU A 55 -8.94 20.61 -13.13
CA GLU A 55 -8.30 21.93 -13.01
C GLU A 55 -9.28 23.01 -12.54
N VAL A 56 -10.53 22.64 -12.26
CA VAL A 56 -11.57 23.56 -11.77
C VAL A 56 -11.77 24.74 -12.74
N ARG A 57 -11.68 24.49 -14.06
CA ARG A 57 -11.83 25.55 -15.09
C ARG A 57 -13.21 26.21 -15.07
N CYS A 58 -14.21 25.48 -14.58
CA CYS A 58 -15.53 25.99 -14.27
C CYS A 58 -15.53 27.21 -13.31
N ALA A 59 -14.43 27.47 -12.58
CA ALA A 59 -14.21 28.70 -11.82
C ALA A 59 -14.09 29.93 -12.69
N ALA A 60 -13.24 29.86 -13.71
CA ALA A 60 -13.08 30.96 -14.67
C ALA A 60 -14.37 31.18 -15.47
N ASP A 61 -15.10 30.11 -15.76
CA ASP A 61 -16.32 30.17 -16.57
C ASP A 61 -17.58 30.55 -15.77
N ASN A 62 -17.48 30.75 -14.45
CA ASN A 62 -18.59 31.07 -13.55
C ASN A 62 -19.78 30.08 -13.64
N VAL A 63 -19.47 28.78 -13.78
CA VAL A 63 -20.46 27.68 -13.83
C VAL A 63 -20.15 26.61 -12.79
N SER A 64 -21.12 25.76 -12.43
CA SER A 64 -20.92 24.65 -11.49
C SER A 64 -21.87 23.48 -11.76
N CYS A 65 -21.54 22.27 -11.30
CA CYS A 65 -22.44 21.11 -11.40
C CYS A 65 -23.35 20.99 -10.16
N PRO A 66 -24.60 20.50 -10.28
CA PRO A 66 -25.58 20.40 -9.19
C PRO A 66 -25.11 19.70 -7.93
N GLY A 67 -24.43 18.57 -8.08
CA GLY A 67 -23.91 17.82 -6.93
C GLY A 67 -22.52 18.23 -6.49
N CYS A 68 -21.90 19.27 -7.06
CA CYS A 68 -20.50 19.60 -6.75
C CYS A 68 -20.41 20.51 -5.51
N LYS A 69 -19.48 20.23 -4.60
CA LYS A 69 -19.16 21.09 -3.45
C LYS A 69 -18.88 22.54 -3.85
N ARG A 70 -18.26 22.75 -5.02
CA ARG A 70 -18.01 24.10 -5.53
C ARG A 70 -19.30 24.89 -5.81
N ARG A 71 -20.43 24.22 -6.10
CA ARG A 71 -21.72 24.90 -6.28
C ARG A 71 -22.20 25.50 -4.96
N THR A 72 -22.07 24.79 -3.84
CA THR A 72 -22.46 25.33 -2.53
C THR A 72 -21.54 26.45 -2.08
N GLU A 73 -20.23 26.36 -2.37
CA GLU A 73 -19.27 27.45 -2.17
C GLU A 73 -19.62 28.69 -3.01
N MET A 74 -19.97 28.52 -4.28
CA MET A 74 -20.37 29.61 -5.18
C MET A 74 -21.67 30.30 -4.73
N LEU A 75 -22.59 29.55 -4.13
CA LEU A 75 -23.85 30.06 -3.59
C LEU A 75 -23.71 30.66 -2.18
N GLY A 76 -22.51 30.62 -1.58
CA GLY A 76 -22.27 31.13 -0.23
C GLY A 76 -22.96 30.33 0.88
N LEU A 77 -23.22 29.03 0.66
CA LEU A 77 -23.91 28.16 1.60
C LEU A 77 -22.90 27.49 2.55
N GLU A 78 -22.52 28.21 3.60
CA GLU A 78 -21.54 27.80 4.62
C GLU A 78 -22.09 26.82 5.66
N THR A 79 -23.41 26.78 5.85
CA THR A 79 -24.06 25.88 6.82
C THR A 79 -25.21 25.08 6.21
N LEU A 80 -25.50 23.92 6.82
CA LEU A 80 -26.66 23.10 6.46
C LEU A 80 -27.97 23.88 6.60
N ASP A 81 -28.07 24.77 7.59
CA ASP A 81 -29.25 25.62 7.79
C ASP A 81 -29.44 26.60 6.63
N GLN A 82 -28.36 27.22 6.15
CA GLN A 82 -28.42 28.08 4.96
C GLN A 82 -28.86 27.30 3.72
N TYR A 83 -28.41 26.05 3.58
CA TYR A 83 -28.86 25.18 2.49
C TYR A 83 -30.35 24.85 2.60
N ILE A 84 -30.85 24.51 3.79
CA ILE A 84 -32.27 24.28 4.03
C ILE A 84 -33.09 25.54 3.71
N LEU A 85 -32.64 26.72 4.16
CA LEU A 85 -33.27 28.01 3.89
C LEU A 85 -33.31 28.34 2.40
N SER A 86 -32.32 27.90 1.62
CA SER A 86 -32.31 28.07 0.16
C SER A 86 -33.40 27.28 -0.58
N LYS A 87 -34.06 26.33 0.10
CA LYS A 87 -35.15 25.51 -0.46
C LYS A 87 -36.51 26.02 0.01
N LYS A 88 -37.56 25.70 -0.73
CA LYS A 88 -38.94 25.95 -0.30
C LYS A 88 -39.32 25.03 0.86
N GLU A 89 -39.06 23.75 0.69
CA GLU A 89 -39.34 22.71 1.67
C GLU A 89 -38.41 21.52 1.45
N VAL A 90 -37.84 20.98 2.52
CA VAL A 90 -37.07 19.73 2.54
C VAL A 90 -37.86 18.67 3.29
N ILE A 91 -38.30 17.63 2.58
CA ILE A 91 -39.09 16.53 3.11
C ILE A 91 -38.15 15.38 3.47
N VAL A 92 -38.13 14.97 4.74
CA VAL A 92 -37.21 13.94 5.23
C VAL A 92 -37.96 12.62 5.49
N GLY A 93 -37.44 11.52 4.95
CA GLY A 93 -37.93 10.16 5.16
C GLY A 93 -39.36 9.97 4.65
N ASP A 94 -40.25 9.52 5.54
CA ASP A 94 -41.68 9.34 5.26
C ASP A 94 -42.47 10.67 5.20
N GLY A 95 -41.77 11.81 5.31
CA GLY A 95 -42.33 13.14 5.20
C GLY A 95 -42.99 13.68 6.46
N ARG A 96 -42.80 13.01 7.60
CA ARG A 96 -43.17 13.57 8.93
C ARG A 96 -42.32 14.77 9.32
N VAL A 97 -41.05 14.78 8.91
CA VAL A 97 -40.14 15.90 9.14
C VAL A 97 -40.07 16.72 7.86
N ARG A 98 -40.50 17.99 7.95
CA ARG A 98 -40.48 18.96 6.85
C ARG A 98 -39.78 20.22 7.31
N LEU A 99 -38.66 20.54 6.70
CA LEU A 99 -37.88 21.72 7.00
C LEU A 99 -38.22 22.79 5.96
N LYS A 100 -38.80 23.91 6.39
CA LYS A 100 -39.20 24.99 5.48
C LYS A 100 -38.06 25.98 5.32
N GLY A 101 -37.93 26.51 4.11
CA GLY A 101 -37.06 27.64 3.82
C GLY A 101 -37.76 28.69 2.99
N GLU A 102 -36.97 29.58 2.42
CA GLU A 102 -37.42 30.77 1.67
C GLU A 102 -37.27 30.60 0.15
N GLY A 103 -36.77 29.44 -0.29
CA GLY A 103 -36.57 29.14 -1.70
C GLY A 103 -37.85 28.76 -2.45
N VAL A 104 -37.66 28.33 -3.70
CA VAL A 104 -38.76 27.92 -4.61
C VAL A 104 -38.80 26.41 -4.85
N GLU A 105 -37.70 25.71 -4.61
CA GLU A 105 -37.54 24.28 -4.90
C GLU A 105 -37.89 23.41 -3.69
N THR A 106 -38.69 22.35 -3.90
CA THR A 106 -38.95 21.33 -2.88
C THR A 106 -38.03 20.13 -3.10
N VAL A 107 -37.32 19.72 -2.06
CA VAL A 107 -36.35 18.61 -2.09
C VAL A 107 -36.83 17.49 -1.17
N SER A 108 -36.73 16.24 -1.60
CA SER A 108 -36.99 15.07 -0.76
C SER A 108 -35.68 14.34 -0.47
N THR A 109 -35.47 13.94 0.78
CA THR A 109 -34.27 13.22 1.23
C THR A 109 -34.67 12.06 2.13
N PRO A 110 -34.04 10.88 2.05
CA PRO A 110 -34.42 9.73 2.88
C PRO A 110 -34.11 9.92 4.37
N CYS A 111 -33.06 10.68 4.71
CA CYS A 111 -32.70 10.99 6.10
C CYS A 111 -31.88 12.30 6.19
N LEU A 112 -31.70 12.82 7.42
CA LEU A 112 -30.87 14.01 7.68
C LEU A 112 -29.39 13.81 7.31
N GLU A 113 -28.89 12.58 7.38
CA GLU A 113 -27.52 12.27 6.98
C GLU A 113 -27.34 12.43 5.46
N SER A 114 -28.27 11.90 4.66
CA SER A 114 -28.28 12.10 3.21
C SER A 114 -28.41 13.58 2.83
N LEU A 115 -29.19 14.36 3.60
CA LEU A 115 -29.28 15.81 3.41
C LEU A 115 -27.94 16.51 3.67
N THR A 116 -27.26 16.15 4.75
CA THR A 116 -25.93 16.68 5.09
C THR A 116 -24.92 16.36 3.99
N ARG A 117 -24.94 15.14 3.44
CA ARG A 117 -24.07 14.75 2.31
C ARG A 117 -24.37 15.56 1.05
N GLN A 118 -25.65 15.71 0.69
CA GLN A 118 -26.08 16.53 -0.44
C GLN A 118 -25.63 18.00 -0.31
N TRP A 119 -25.76 18.58 0.89
CA TRP A 119 -25.27 19.93 1.18
C TRP A 119 -23.75 20.03 1.08
N SER A 120 -23.02 19.06 1.64
CA SER A 120 -21.55 19.08 1.61
C SER A 120 -20.99 19.05 0.19
N GLY A 121 -21.76 18.46 -0.74
CA GLY A 121 -21.45 18.34 -2.14
C GLY A 121 -20.26 17.42 -2.41
N GLU A 122 -20.22 16.91 -3.63
CA GLU A 122 -19.19 16.00 -4.10
C GLU A 122 -17.98 16.76 -4.64
N ASN A 123 -16.79 16.20 -4.44
CA ASN A 123 -15.56 16.76 -4.97
C ASN A 123 -15.31 16.24 -6.40
N TYR A 124 -16.16 16.60 -7.35
CA TYR A 124 -16.04 16.13 -8.75
C TYR A 124 -14.66 16.42 -9.36
N TRP A 125 -14.03 17.56 -9.04
CA TRP A 125 -12.67 17.86 -9.50
C TRP A 125 -11.65 16.82 -9.02
N PHE A 126 -11.84 16.27 -7.81
CA PHE A 126 -10.99 15.22 -7.25
C PHE A 126 -11.22 13.90 -7.98
N TRP A 127 -12.48 13.52 -8.17
CA TRP A 127 -12.84 12.33 -8.95
C TRP A 127 -12.31 12.42 -10.38
N ALA A 128 -12.39 13.59 -11.02
CA ALA A 128 -11.86 13.80 -12.35
C ALA A 128 -10.34 13.53 -12.42
N ARG A 129 -9.56 13.97 -11.42
CA ARG A 129 -8.13 13.63 -11.32
C ARG A 129 -7.91 12.12 -11.23
N ARG A 130 -8.72 11.42 -10.43
CA ARG A 130 -8.68 9.96 -10.30
C ARG A 130 -9.03 9.26 -11.62
N VAL A 131 -10.03 9.72 -12.35
CA VAL A 131 -10.38 9.16 -13.65
C VAL A 131 -9.30 9.46 -14.70
N ILE A 132 -8.69 10.65 -14.72
CA ILE A 132 -7.55 10.96 -15.61
C ILE A 132 -6.42 9.98 -15.38
N ARG A 133 -6.14 9.67 -14.11
CA ARG A 133 -5.13 8.70 -13.74
C ARG A 133 -5.46 7.30 -14.26
N LYS A 134 -6.68 6.81 -14.02
CA LYS A 134 -7.18 5.55 -14.60
C LYS A 134 -7.04 5.54 -16.13
N LEU A 135 -7.28 6.68 -16.77
CA LEU A 135 -7.27 6.82 -18.23
C LEU A 135 -5.86 6.78 -18.81
N ARG A 136 -4.91 7.52 -18.20
CA ARG A 136 -3.53 7.63 -18.68
C ARG A 136 -2.66 6.42 -18.35
N HIS A 137 -2.92 5.76 -17.22
CA HIS A 137 -2.02 4.76 -16.67
C HIS A 137 -2.69 3.39 -16.44
N GLY A 138 -3.98 3.25 -16.80
CA GLY A 138 -4.78 2.13 -16.33
C GLY A 138 -4.93 2.16 -14.80
N LEU A 139 -5.33 1.04 -14.20
CA LEU A 139 -5.30 0.84 -12.75
C LEU A 139 -3.86 0.71 -12.18
N ARG A 140 -2.82 1.11 -12.91
CA ARG A 140 -1.42 0.89 -12.51
C ARG A 140 -0.74 2.17 -12.00
N ARG A 141 -0.49 2.12 -10.68
CA ARG A 141 0.65 2.59 -9.84
C ARG A 141 1.69 3.49 -10.56
N MET A 142 1.92 4.70 -10.03
CA MET A 142 2.95 5.63 -10.53
C MET A 142 4.34 4.95 -10.52
N HIS A 143 5.05 4.90 -11.65
CA HIS A 143 6.51 4.70 -11.79
C HIS A 143 7.21 3.93 -10.64
N ILE A 144 6.68 2.77 -10.25
CA ILE A 144 7.43 1.78 -9.47
C ILE A 144 8.19 0.97 -10.52
N GLN A 145 9.52 1.11 -10.56
CA GLN A 145 10.35 0.23 -11.39
C GLN A 145 10.36 -1.17 -10.76
N GLY A 146 10.10 -2.21 -11.57
CA GLY A 146 9.99 -3.61 -11.13
C GLY A 146 8.66 -4.26 -11.52
N GLU A 147 8.61 -5.59 -11.49
CA GLU A 147 7.35 -6.34 -11.64
C GLU A 147 6.46 -6.16 -10.40
N PRO A 148 5.12 -6.09 -10.56
CA PRO A 148 4.21 -6.06 -9.41
C PRO A 148 4.38 -7.34 -8.59
N VAL A 149 4.32 -7.20 -7.25
CA VAL A 149 4.42 -8.34 -6.32
C VAL A 149 3.22 -9.29 -6.44
N ALA A 150 2.07 -8.78 -6.91
CA ALA A 150 0.83 -9.53 -7.12
C ALA A 150 -0.12 -8.78 -8.09
N ASP A 151 -0.98 -9.51 -8.79
CA ASP A 151 -2.10 -9.01 -9.62
C ASP A 151 -3.37 -8.67 -8.79
N GLU A 152 -4.40 -8.13 -9.44
CA GLU A 152 -5.65 -7.72 -8.78
C GLU A 152 -6.38 -8.92 -8.16
N GLY A 153 -6.59 -8.88 -6.83
CA GLY A 153 -7.16 -9.99 -6.07
C GLY A 153 -6.15 -11.01 -5.54
N GLU A 154 -4.85 -10.81 -5.81
CA GLU A 154 -3.77 -11.64 -5.25
C GLU A 154 -3.22 -11.11 -3.92
N THR A 155 -3.81 -10.04 -3.38
CA THR A 155 -3.51 -9.46 -2.06
C THR A 155 -4.78 -9.37 -1.21
N PRO A 156 -4.66 -9.40 0.13
CA PRO A 156 -5.81 -9.17 0.99
C PRO A 156 -6.25 -7.70 0.96
N SER A 157 -7.56 -7.48 1.01
CA SER A 157 -8.16 -6.15 1.21
C SER A 157 -7.87 -5.63 2.61
N ILE A 158 -7.38 -4.40 2.72
CA ILE A 158 -7.19 -3.71 4.00
C ILE A 158 -8.41 -2.85 4.28
N ILE A 159 -9.15 -3.16 5.34
CA ILE A 159 -10.46 -2.55 5.62
C ILE A 159 -10.36 -1.74 6.91
N LEU A 160 -10.60 -0.44 6.82
CA LEU A 160 -10.60 0.47 7.97
C LEU A 160 -12.03 0.81 8.37
N MET A 161 -12.43 0.37 9.55
CA MET A 161 -13.74 0.68 10.12
C MET A 161 -13.71 2.02 10.84
N GLU A 162 -14.48 2.99 10.31
CA GLU A 162 -14.66 4.34 10.84
C GLU A 162 -13.35 5.04 11.26
N PRO A 163 -12.34 5.11 10.36
CA PRO A 163 -11.08 5.78 10.68
C PRO A 163 -11.34 7.25 11.07
N GLN A 164 -10.73 7.69 12.17
CA GLN A 164 -11.03 8.99 12.78
C GLN A 164 -10.15 10.13 12.26
N LEU A 165 -8.93 9.82 11.80
CA LEU A 165 -7.97 10.83 11.36
C LEU A 165 -7.50 10.56 9.93
N ALA A 166 -7.65 11.56 9.05
CA ALA A 166 -7.13 11.50 7.68
C ALA A 166 -5.62 11.17 7.63
N ASP A 167 -4.83 11.68 8.59
CA ASP A 167 -3.39 11.40 8.67
C ASP A 167 -3.10 9.90 8.87
N ASN A 168 -3.91 9.21 9.69
CA ASN A 168 -3.77 7.77 9.89
C ASN A 168 -4.11 7.00 8.62
N ILE A 169 -5.11 7.44 7.85
CA ILE A 169 -5.44 6.83 6.55
C ILE A 169 -4.24 6.99 5.59
N GLY A 170 -3.60 8.16 5.57
CA GLY A 170 -2.38 8.37 4.80
C GLY A 170 -1.21 7.47 5.24
N MET A 171 -1.00 7.33 6.55
CA MET A 171 0.03 6.43 7.08
C MET A 171 -0.28 4.96 6.80
N VAL A 172 -1.54 4.55 6.85
CA VAL A 172 -2.00 3.21 6.43
C VAL A 172 -1.72 3.01 4.94
N ALA A 173 -2.05 3.97 4.08
CA ALA A 173 -1.77 3.89 2.65
C ALA A 173 -0.28 3.73 2.37
N ARG A 174 0.58 4.43 3.13
CA ARG A 174 2.03 4.27 3.06
C ARG A 174 2.47 2.86 3.50
N ALA A 175 1.91 2.33 4.59
CA ALA A 175 2.19 0.96 5.03
C ALA A 175 1.76 -0.06 3.96
N CYS A 176 0.60 0.13 3.34
CA CYS A 176 0.10 -0.73 2.27
C CYS A 176 1.08 -0.71 1.06
N ALA A 177 1.49 0.48 0.62
CA ALA A 177 2.45 0.65 -0.46
C ALA A 177 3.82 0.01 -0.16
N ASN A 178 4.32 0.10 1.08
CA ASN A 178 5.58 -0.53 1.50
C ASN A 178 5.55 -2.05 1.35
N PHE A 179 4.37 -2.68 1.51
CA PHE A 179 4.21 -4.12 1.54
C PHE A 179 3.38 -4.67 0.36
N GLY A 180 3.23 -3.87 -0.70
CA GLY A 180 2.57 -4.29 -1.93
C GLY A 180 1.07 -4.57 -1.78
N LEU A 181 0.43 -4.07 -0.73
CA LEU A 181 -1.01 -4.14 -0.52
C LEU A 181 -1.67 -2.96 -1.24
N ASP A 182 -2.68 -3.20 -2.05
CA ASP A 182 -3.25 -2.22 -2.97
C ASP A 182 -4.76 -2.01 -2.84
N ASP A 183 -5.51 -2.97 -2.28
CA ASP A 183 -6.94 -2.80 -2.03
C ASP A 183 -7.21 -2.21 -0.64
N LEU A 184 -7.31 -0.87 -0.57
CA LEU A 184 -7.71 -0.15 0.64
C LEU A 184 -9.21 0.16 0.62
N ARG A 185 -9.92 -0.28 1.65
CA ARG A 185 -11.36 -0.05 1.85
C ARG A 185 -11.60 0.76 3.12
N LEU A 186 -12.45 1.78 3.02
CA LEU A 186 -12.79 2.68 4.12
C LEU A 186 -14.28 2.55 4.39
N VAL A 187 -14.66 2.15 5.59
CA VAL A 187 -16.06 2.09 6.01
C VAL A 187 -16.36 3.34 6.83
N ASN A 188 -17.30 4.15 6.35
CA ASN A 188 -17.78 5.36 7.03
C ASN A 188 -16.65 6.24 7.63
N PRO A 189 -15.66 6.70 6.83
CA PRO A 189 -14.56 7.51 7.34
C PRO A 189 -15.08 8.84 7.91
N ARG A 190 -14.67 9.18 9.15
CA ARG A 190 -15.25 10.31 9.89
C ARG A 190 -15.11 11.66 9.19
N ASP A 191 -13.94 11.92 8.61
CA ASP A 191 -13.63 13.17 7.90
C ASP A 191 -14.15 13.16 6.44
N GLY A 192 -14.96 12.17 6.07
CA GLY A 192 -15.44 11.95 4.72
C GLY A 192 -14.35 11.45 3.76
N TRP A 193 -14.78 11.11 2.54
CA TRP A 193 -13.90 10.66 1.46
C TRP A 193 -14.39 11.21 0.12
N PRO A 194 -13.50 11.64 -0.80
CA PRO A 194 -12.03 11.66 -0.73
C PRO A 194 -11.46 12.75 0.20
N ASN A 195 -10.21 12.57 0.67
CA ASN A 195 -9.59 13.49 1.63
C ASN A 195 -8.15 13.89 1.25
N GLU A 196 -7.92 15.18 1.01
CA GLU A 196 -6.59 15.70 0.60
C GLU A 196 -5.55 15.60 1.72
N LYS A 197 -5.95 15.69 3.00
CA LYS A 197 -5.00 15.51 4.11
C LYS A 197 -4.44 14.09 4.13
N ALA A 198 -5.30 13.09 3.90
CA ALA A 198 -4.86 11.70 3.80
C ALA A 198 -3.88 11.50 2.64
N ARG A 199 -4.11 12.18 1.51
CA ARG A 199 -3.21 12.19 0.35
C ARG A 199 -1.84 12.80 0.68
N ILE A 200 -1.81 13.95 1.36
CA ILE A 200 -0.54 14.58 1.80
C ILE A 200 0.21 13.65 2.76
N ALA A 201 -0.49 13.05 3.73
CA ALA A 201 0.09 12.14 4.71
C ALA A 201 0.62 10.82 4.10
N ALA A 202 0.10 10.40 2.94
CA ALA A 202 0.54 9.18 2.24
C ALA A 202 1.97 9.29 1.66
N SER A 203 2.55 10.49 1.55
CA SER A 203 3.98 10.71 1.25
C SER A 203 4.49 9.88 0.06
N GLY A 204 3.81 9.98 -1.09
CA GLY A 204 4.16 9.26 -2.32
C GLY A 204 3.35 7.98 -2.56
N ALA A 205 2.67 7.44 -1.54
CA ALA A 205 1.69 6.37 -1.68
C ALA A 205 0.30 6.87 -2.14
N ASN A 206 0.25 8.00 -2.85
CA ASN A 206 -0.99 8.65 -3.29
C ASN A 206 -1.87 7.73 -4.12
N TYR A 207 -1.29 6.73 -4.78
CA TYR A 207 -2.05 5.77 -5.57
C TYR A 207 -2.96 4.87 -4.74
N ILE A 208 -2.54 4.49 -3.53
CA ILE A 208 -3.39 3.72 -2.62
C ILE A 208 -4.59 4.57 -2.18
N ILE A 209 -4.36 5.84 -1.85
CA ILE A 209 -5.42 6.80 -1.50
C ILE A 209 -6.33 7.05 -2.70
N ASP A 210 -5.73 7.29 -3.85
CA ASP A 210 -6.45 7.55 -5.08
C ASP A 210 -7.25 6.33 -5.51
N ASP A 211 -6.87 5.09 -5.17
CA ASP A 211 -7.60 3.87 -5.54
C ASP A 211 -8.51 3.33 -4.43
N ALA A 212 -8.40 3.85 -3.21
CA ALA A 212 -9.22 3.42 -2.08
C ALA A 212 -10.72 3.55 -2.37
N LYS A 213 -11.51 2.59 -1.87
CA LYS A 213 -12.97 2.56 -2.00
C LYS A 213 -13.60 2.92 -0.65
N ALA A 214 -14.53 3.86 -0.67
CA ALA A 214 -15.30 4.21 0.52
C ALA A 214 -16.67 3.52 0.45
N TYR A 215 -17.10 2.94 1.58
CA TYR A 215 -18.37 2.25 1.76
C TYR A 215 -19.14 2.90 2.90
N GLU A 216 -20.47 2.89 2.78
CA GLU A 216 -21.35 3.39 3.85
C GLU A 216 -21.44 2.39 5.01
N THR A 217 -21.51 1.10 4.69
CA THR A 217 -21.69 0.02 5.65
C THR A 217 -20.52 -0.96 5.63
N LEU A 218 -20.37 -1.72 6.73
CA LEU A 218 -19.37 -2.78 6.80
C LEU A 218 -19.74 -3.88 5.79
N GLU A 219 -21.01 -4.24 5.71
CA GLU A 219 -21.55 -5.28 4.84
C GLU A 219 -21.18 -5.04 3.37
N ASP A 220 -21.36 -3.82 2.87
CA ASP A 220 -21.01 -3.46 1.50
C ASP A 220 -19.51 -3.63 1.24
N SER A 221 -18.68 -3.31 2.24
CA SER A 221 -17.23 -3.45 2.14
C SER A 221 -16.74 -4.90 2.18
N LEU A 222 -17.58 -5.85 2.60
CA LEU A 222 -17.26 -7.28 2.69
C LEU A 222 -17.89 -8.11 1.57
N ALA A 223 -18.80 -7.52 0.77
CA ALA A 223 -19.71 -8.27 -0.10
C ALA A 223 -19.03 -9.20 -1.13
N ASP A 224 -17.84 -8.86 -1.62
CA ASP A 224 -17.07 -9.67 -2.56
C ASP A 224 -16.00 -10.56 -1.89
N LEU A 225 -15.90 -10.54 -0.55
CA LEU A 225 -14.89 -11.29 0.19
C LEU A 225 -15.42 -12.67 0.61
N ASN A 226 -14.57 -13.69 0.51
CA ASN A 226 -14.84 -15.04 0.95
C ASN A 226 -14.39 -15.32 2.39
N TRP A 227 -13.39 -14.55 2.88
CA TRP A 227 -12.84 -14.74 4.21
C TRP A 227 -12.29 -13.45 4.81
N VAL A 228 -12.64 -13.16 6.06
CA VAL A 228 -12.28 -11.91 6.74
C VAL A 228 -11.68 -12.18 8.11
N ALA A 229 -10.57 -11.51 8.43
CA ALA A 229 -9.99 -11.56 9.78
C ALA A 229 -10.05 -10.19 10.47
N ALA A 230 -10.60 -10.15 11.68
CA ALA A 230 -10.72 -8.94 12.48
C ALA A 230 -9.54 -8.77 13.44
N THR A 231 -8.89 -7.60 13.40
CA THR A 231 -7.80 -7.29 14.33
C THR A 231 -8.34 -6.83 15.69
N THR A 232 -7.78 -7.37 16.78
CA THR A 232 -8.17 -6.93 18.13
C THR A 232 -7.06 -7.17 19.14
N ALA A 233 -7.01 -6.34 20.17
CA ALA A 233 -6.11 -6.50 21.31
C ALA A 233 -6.83 -7.02 22.57
N ARG A 234 -8.15 -7.22 22.49
CA ARG A 234 -9.00 -7.59 23.64
C ARG A 234 -9.60 -8.97 23.42
N GLN A 235 -9.68 -9.75 24.48
CA GLN A 235 -10.51 -10.96 24.47
C GLN A 235 -11.97 -10.57 24.24
N ARG A 236 -12.62 -11.28 23.32
CA ARG A 236 -14.05 -11.14 23.03
C ARG A 236 -14.74 -12.43 23.40
N ASP A 237 -15.97 -12.35 23.88
CA ASP A 237 -16.80 -13.54 24.12
C ASP A 237 -17.44 -14.04 22.82
N LEU A 238 -16.59 -14.33 21.83
CA LEU A 238 -16.97 -14.86 20.53
C LEU A 238 -16.16 -16.14 20.32
N ARG A 239 -16.84 -17.23 19.94
CA ARG A 239 -16.21 -18.52 19.65
C ARG A 239 -15.66 -18.51 18.22
N LYS A 240 -14.55 -17.82 18.00
CA LYS A 240 -13.84 -17.71 16.71
C LYS A 240 -12.37 -18.11 16.87
N PRO A 241 -11.72 -18.64 15.81
CA PRO A 241 -10.28 -18.86 15.82
C PRO A 241 -9.51 -17.58 16.16
N VAL A 242 -8.49 -17.69 17.01
CA VAL A 242 -7.58 -16.59 17.34
C VAL A 242 -6.21 -16.93 16.77
N LEU A 243 -5.72 -16.07 15.89
CA LEU A 243 -4.51 -16.29 15.11
C LEU A 243 -3.49 -15.18 15.42
N THR A 244 -2.22 -15.54 15.40
CA THR A 244 -1.15 -14.54 15.27
C THR A 244 -1.18 -13.94 13.85
N PRO A 245 -0.55 -12.77 13.62
CA PRO A 245 -0.38 -12.24 12.27
C PRO A 245 0.22 -13.27 11.30
N GLU A 246 1.30 -13.95 11.68
CA GLU A 246 1.93 -14.99 10.87
C GLU A 246 0.93 -16.09 10.43
N GLN A 247 0.14 -16.61 11.37
CA GLN A 247 -0.86 -17.65 11.09
C GLN A 247 -1.99 -17.13 10.18
N ALA A 248 -2.51 -15.93 10.45
CA ALA A 248 -3.59 -15.34 9.67
C ALA A 248 -3.15 -15.04 8.23
N LEU A 249 -1.95 -14.48 8.04
CA LEU A 249 -1.43 -14.16 6.72
C LEU A 249 -1.07 -15.43 5.92
N ALA A 250 -0.65 -16.52 6.57
CA ALA A 250 -0.47 -17.82 5.94
C ALA A 250 -1.80 -18.43 5.47
N GLU A 251 -2.86 -18.33 6.27
CA GLU A 251 -4.21 -18.76 5.90
C GLU A 251 -4.75 -17.94 4.73
N ILE A 252 -4.64 -16.61 4.79
CA ILE A 252 -5.04 -15.70 3.70
C ILE A 252 -4.35 -16.09 2.40
N ARG A 253 -3.03 -16.34 2.42
CA ARG A 253 -2.28 -16.74 1.24
C ARG A 253 -2.77 -18.07 0.67
N THR A 254 -3.08 -19.04 1.55
CA THR A 254 -3.60 -20.35 1.16
C THR A 254 -4.99 -20.26 0.51
N ARG A 255 -5.82 -19.30 0.94
CA ARG A 255 -7.13 -19.03 0.35
C ARG A 255 -7.03 -18.29 -0.97
N ILE A 256 -6.22 -17.25 -1.03
CA ILE A 256 -5.96 -16.49 -2.27
C ILE A 256 -5.42 -17.42 -3.37
N SER A 257 -4.53 -18.37 -3.04
CA SER A 257 -4.04 -19.34 -4.03
C SER A 257 -5.10 -20.31 -4.57
N ARG A 258 -6.27 -20.38 -3.93
CA ARG A 258 -7.46 -21.12 -4.39
C ARG A 258 -8.46 -20.22 -5.13
N GLY A 259 -8.14 -18.94 -5.33
CA GLY A 259 -9.01 -17.95 -5.98
C GLY A 259 -10.03 -17.27 -5.05
N GLU A 260 -9.89 -17.44 -3.73
CA GLU A 260 -10.74 -16.75 -2.74
C GLU A 260 -10.27 -15.30 -2.53
N ARG A 261 -11.20 -14.38 -2.33
CA ARG A 261 -10.93 -13.00 -1.91
C ARG A 261 -10.90 -12.90 -0.39
N CYS A 262 -9.85 -12.32 0.15
CA CYS A 262 -9.64 -12.23 1.60
C CYS A 262 -9.54 -10.77 2.06
N GLY A 263 -9.93 -10.47 3.29
CA GLY A 263 -9.78 -9.14 3.89
C GLY A 263 -9.31 -9.15 5.34
N ILE A 264 -8.70 -8.05 5.75
CA ILE A 264 -8.29 -7.80 7.13
C ILE A 264 -8.98 -6.53 7.63
N LEU A 265 -9.77 -6.68 8.68
CA LEU A 265 -10.58 -5.61 9.28
C LEU A 265 -9.85 -4.97 10.46
N PHE A 266 -9.69 -3.65 10.40
CA PHE A 266 -9.08 -2.81 11.42
C PHE A 266 -10.10 -1.84 12.00
N GLY A 267 -10.10 -1.70 13.31
CA GLY A 267 -11.04 -0.83 14.01
C GLY A 267 -10.56 0.61 14.20
N ARG A 268 -11.45 1.40 14.79
CA ARG A 268 -11.23 2.79 15.18
C ARG A 268 -10.04 2.92 16.14
N GLU A 269 -9.34 4.04 16.11
CA GLU A 269 -8.10 4.27 16.89
C GLU A 269 -8.30 4.15 18.41
N ARG A 270 -9.45 4.61 18.93
CA ARG A 270 -9.70 4.63 20.38
C ARG A 270 -10.39 3.36 20.89
N ASN A 271 -11.37 2.87 20.14
CA ASN A 271 -12.30 1.85 20.61
C ASN A 271 -12.04 0.48 19.97
N GLY A 272 -11.21 0.42 18.93
CA GLY A 272 -11.07 -0.75 18.08
C GLY A 272 -12.39 -1.08 17.37
N LEU A 273 -12.58 -2.38 17.10
CA LEU A 273 -13.82 -2.91 16.54
C LEU A 273 -14.88 -3.14 17.62
N GLU A 274 -16.13 -2.91 17.28
CA GLU A 274 -17.28 -3.32 18.06
C GLU A 274 -17.49 -4.83 18.00
N THR A 275 -18.21 -5.38 18.98
CA THR A 275 -18.49 -6.83 19.01
C THR A 275 -19.31 -7.28 17.80
N SER A 276 -20.24 -6.45 17.32
CA SER A 276 -21.02 -6.64 16.10
C SER A 276 -20.13 -6.70 14.85
N GLU A 277 -19.16 -5.80 14.73
CA GLU A 277 -18.21 -5.77 13.60
C GLU A 277 -17.30 -7.00 13.61
N VAL A 278 -16.79 -7.39 14.78
CA VAL A 278 -15.99 -8.60 14.94
C VAL A 278 -16.81 -9.86 14.63
N ALA A 279 -18.12 -9.85 14.88
CA ALA A 279 -18.99 -11.00 14.60
C ALA A 279 -19.04 -11.34 13.10
N ASN A 280 -18.87 -10.34 12.22
CA ASN A 280 -18.84 -10.49 10.76
C ASN A 280 -17.52 -11.05 10.19
N ALA A 281 -16.48 -11.23 11.02
CA ALA A 281 -15.21 -11.82 10.59
C ALA A 281 -15.13 -13.32 10.88
N ASP A 282 -14.42 -14.10 10.07
CA ASP A 282 -14.22 -15.54 10.24
C ASP A 282 -13.22 -15.87 11.36
N ALA A 283 -12.21 -15.01 11.54
CA ALA A 283 -11.15 -15.20 12.53
C ALA A 283 -10.73 -13.89 13.20
N LEU A 284 -10.03 -14.00 14.32
CA LEU A 284 -9.42 -12.88 15.04
C LEU A 284 -7.90 -12.88 14.80
N ILE A 285 -7.34 -11.71 14.54
CA ILE A 285 -5.89 -11.48 14.58
C ILE A 285 -5.55 -10.77 15.87
N MET A 286 -4.75 -11.41 16.72
CA MET A 286 -4.18 -10.80 17.92
C MET A 286 -2.67 -10.64 17.75
N ILE A 287 -2.23 -9.38 17.65
CA ILE A 287 -0.80 -9.04 17.56
C ILE A 287 -0.17 -9.24 18.95
N PRO A 288 0.89 -10.06 19.09
CA PRO A 288 1.59 -10.21 20.36
C PRO A 288 2.26 -8.90 20.77
N VAL A 289 1.75 -8.28 21.83
CA VAL A 289 2.25 -7.01 22.39
C VAL A 289 2.38 -7.12 23.90
N ASN A 290 3.03 -6.15 24.53
CA ASN A 290 3.08 -6.07 25.98
C ASN A 290 1.66 -5.95 26.55
N SER A 291 1.24 -6.94 27.35
CA SER A 291 -0.11 -7.01 27.92
C SER A 291 -0.47 -5.82 28.81
N ARG A 292 0.53 -5.09 29.33
CA ARG A 292 0.31 -3.85 30.10
C ARG A 292 -0.02 -2.64 29.22
N PHE A 293 0.27 -2.71 27.92
CA PHE A 293 0.03 -1.63 26.96
C PHE A 293 -0.27 -2.20 25.57
N ALA A 294 -1.46 -2.81 25.43
CA ALA A 294 -1.89 -3.48 24.21
C ALA A 294 -2.68 -2.54 23.28
N SER A 295 -2.13 -1.36 22.99
CA SER A 295 -2.76 -0.35 22.13
C SER A 295 -1.79 0.12 21.06
N LEU A 296 -1.86 -0.49 19.88
CA LEU A 296 -1.10 -0.05 18.71
C LEU A 296 -1.85 1.06 17.98
N ASN A 297 -1.10 2.00 17.38
CA ASN A 297 -1.69 2.91 16.40
C ASN A 297 -2.19 2.11 15.18
N LEU A 298 -3.27 2.59 14.55
CA LEU A 298 -3.90 1.94 13.39
C LEU A 298 -2.88 1.62 12.27
N ALA A 299 -2.08 2.60 11.87
CA ALA A 299 -1.07 2.41 10.82
C ALA A 299 0.04 1.44 11.26
N GLN A 300 0.36 1.36 12.55
CA GLN A 300 1.33 0.38 13.07
C GLN A 300 0.78 -1.05 13.01
N ALA A 301 -0.51 -1.25 13.32
CA ALA A 301 -1.15 -2.57 13.18
C ALA A 301 -1.19 -3.02 11.70
N VAL A 302 -1.50 -2.10 10.79
CA VAL A 302 -1.41 -2.37 9.33
C VAL A 302 0.04 -2.62 8.91
N LEU A 303 1.00 -1.88 9.44
CA LEU A 303 2.43 -2.07 9.13
C LEU A 303 2.91 -3.47 9.52
N LEU A 304 2.54 -3.96 10.71
CA LEU A 304 2.94 -5.30 11.17
C LEU A 304 2.30 -6.41 10.34
N THR A 305 1.01 -6.30 10.03
CA THR A 305 0.31 -7.29 9.19
C THR A 305 0.81 -7.26 7.75
N GLY A 306 1.07 -6.08 7.19
CA GLY A 306 1.70 -5.93 5.87
C GLY A 306 3.13 -6.47 5.84
N TYR A 307 3.92 -6.25 6.89
CA TYR A 307 5.25 -6.84 7.00
C TYR A 307 5.18 -8.37 6.96
N GLU A 308 4.28 -8.99 7.74
CA GLU A 308 4.10 -10.45 7.72
C GLU A 308 3.62 -10.96 6.35
N TRP A 309 2.75 -10.20 5.68
CA TRP A 309 2.34 -10.50 4.31
C TRP A 309 3.53 -10.49 3.34
N MET A 310 4.38 -9.47 3.37
CA MET A 310 5.55 -9.40 2.51
C MET A 310 6.57 -10.48 2.90
N ARG A 311 6.87 -10.67 4.19
CA ARG A 311 7.83 -11.66 4.69
C ARG A 311 7.48 -13.09 4.26
N GLY A 312 6.18 -13.42 4.23
CA GLY A 312 5.71 -14.72 3.76
C GLY A 312 5.65 -14.88 2.23
N SER A 313 6.02 -13.85 1.46
CA SER A 313 5.98 -13.87 0.00
C SER A 313 7.24 -14.53 -0.59
N PRO A 314 7.11 -15.52 -1.50
CA PRO A 314 8.26 -16.08 -2.23
C PRO A 314 9.06 -15.04 -3.03
N GLN A 315 8.41 -13.96 -3.43
CA GLN A 315 8.98 -12.86 -4.21
C GLN A 315 9.59 -11.76 -3.32
N ALA A 316 9.59 -11.94 -2.00
CA ALA A 316 10.18 -10.97 -1.09
C ALA A 316 11.69 -10.85 -1.32
N SER A 317 12.14 -9.64 -1.60
CA SER A 317 13.56 -9.28 -1.65
C SER A 317 13.91 -8.40 -0.46
N LEU A 318 15.13 -8.57 0.08
CA LEU A 318 15.67 -7.61 1.03
C LEU A 318 16.23 -6.39 0.29
N GLY A 319 15.95 -5.20 0.83
CA GLY A 319 16.44 -3.94 0.27
C GLY A 319 15.67 -3.45 -0.96
N ARG A 320 16.23 -2.43 -1.61
CA ARG A 320 15.65 -1.84 -2.83
C ARG A 320 16.19 -2.59 -4.04
N VAL A 321 15.31 -2.86 -5.01
CA VAL A 321 15.70 -3.36 -6.33
C VAL A 321 15.72 -2.18 -7.30
N THR A 322 16.83 -1.95 -7.98
CA THR A 322 17.00 -0.89 -8.99
C THR A 322 17.75 -1.43 -10.20
N THR A 323 18.01 -0.59 -11.21
CA THR A 323 18.86 -0.95 -12.36
C THR A 323 20.25 -1.44 -11.95
N TYR A 324 20.74 -1.03 -10.77
CA TYR A 324 22.07 -1.36 -10.28
C TYR A 324 22.07 -2.30 -9.06
N GLU A 325 20.92 -2.42 -8.37
CA GLU A 325 20.78 -3.21 -7.15
C GLU A 325 19.91 -4.45 -7.44
N LYS A 326 20.51 -5.64 -7.32
CA LYS A 326 19.82 -6.92 -7.45
C LYS A 326 19.06 -7.26 -6.15
N PRO A 327 17.98 -8.06 -6.22
CA PRO A 327 17.31 -8.60 -5.03
C PRO A 327 18.30 -9.29 -4.10
N LEU A 328 18.30 -8.92 -2.81
CA LEU A 328 19.07 -9.62 -1.79
C LEU A 328 18.19 -10.70 -1.14
N THR A 329 18.82 -11.81 -0.78
CA THR A 329 18.24 -12.87 0.03
C THR A 329 18.88 -12.87 1.42
N GLU A 330 18.24 -13.52 2.38
CA GLU A 330 18.85 -13.78 3.68
C GLU A 330 20.16 -14.59 3.53
N GLY A 331 21.14 -14.32 4.40
CA GLY A 331 22.43 -15.03 4.43
C GLY A 331 23.62 -14.14 4.06
N LEU A 332 24.75 -14.79 3.73
CA LEU A 332 25.98 -14.09 3.38
C LEU A 332 25.87 -13.56 1.94
N TYR A 333 26.09 -12.26 1.74
CA TYR A 333 26.12 -11.65 0.42
C TYR A 333 27.44 -12.01 -0.29
N MET A 334 27.35 -12.83 -1.33
CA MET A 334 28.51 -13.32 -2.09
C MET A 334 28.83 -12.50 -3.34
N GLY A 335 28.01 -11.50 -3.68
CA GLY A 335 28.11 -10.83 -4.98
C GLY A 335 27.94 -11.82 -6.14
N ASP A 336 28.87 -11.81 -7.09
CA ASP A 336 28.93 -12.77 -8.20
C ASP A 336 29.83 -13.99 -7.89
N ASP A 337 30.44 -14.05 -6.71
CA ASP A 337 31.30 -15.16 -6.30
C ASP A 337 30.48 -16.40 -5.89
N ARG A 338 31.09 -17.58 -6.03
CA ARG A 338 30.51 -18.84 -5.55
C ARG A 338 31.12 -19.25 -4.21
N PRO A 339 30.38 -20.03 -3.38
CA PRO A 339 30.98 -20.71 -2.24
C PRO A 339 32.20 -21.54 -2.65
N ALA A 340 33.25 -21.51 -1.83
CA ALA A 340 34.41 -22.36 -2.03
C ALA A 340 34.01 -23.84 -1.91
N THR A 341 34.50 -24.66 -2.84
CA THR A 341 34.34 -26.11 -2.75
C THR A 341 35.11 -26.66 -1.56
N LYS A 342 34.71 -27.84 -1.08
CA LYS A 342 35.48 -28.55 -0.05
C LYS A 342 36.92 -28.85 -0.50
N ALA A 343 37.14 -29.06 -1.81
CA ALA A 343 38.48 -29.25 -2.35
C ALA A 343 39.34 -27.98 -2.22
N GLU A 344 38.80 -26.81 -2.54
CA GLU A 344 39.52 -25.53 -2.42
C GLU A 344 39.87 -25.20 -0.96
N LEU A 345 38.93 -25.40 -0.04
CA LEU A 345 39.16 -25.24 1.40
C LEU A 345 40.21 -26.24 1.91
N THR A 346 40.12 -27.52 1.49
CA THR A 346 41.12 -28.53 1.85
C THR A 346 42.51 -28.15 1.34
N GLY A 347 42.59 -27.60 0.12
CA GLY A 347 43.85 -27.11 -0.44
C GLY A 347 44.43 -25.91 0.32
N LEU A 348 43.59 -25.01 0.83
CA LEU A 348 44.02 -23.95 1.76
C LEU A 348 44.56 -24.54 3.06
N PHE A 349 43.86 -25.52 3.66
CA PHE A 349 44.31 -26.15 4.90
C PHE A 349 45.66 -26.84 4.73
N GLN A 350 45.83 -27.64 3.68
CA GLN A 350 47.09 -28.31 3.38
C GLN A 350 48.24 -27.30 3.20
N HIS A 351 48.01 -26.20 2.47
CA HIS A 351 49.02 -25.17 2.26
C HIS A 351 49.39 -24.46 3.58
N LEU A 352 48.40 -24.04 4.36
CA LEU A 352 48.62 -23.36 5.65
C LEU A 352 49.33 -24.28 6.65
N GLU A 353 48.88 -25.53 6.77
CA GLU A 353 49.47 -26.53 7.68
C GLU A 353 50.93 -26.80 7.32
N ALA A 354 51.25 -26.95 6.04
CA ALA A 354 52.62 -27.19 5.58
C ALA A 354 53.56 -26.01 5.92
N GLU A 355 53.10 -24.76 5.70
CA GLU A 355 53.92 -23.58 6.03
C GLU A 355 54.08 -23.38 7.54
N LEU A 356 53.03 -23.61 8.34
CA LEU A 356 53.12 -23.55 9.81
C LEU A 356 54.08 -24.61 10.38
N GLU A 357 54.08 -25.81 9.80
CA GLU A 357 55.03 -26.88 10.15
C GLU A 357 56.47 -26.44 9.83
N ARG A 358 56.71 -25.94 8.61
CA ARG A 358 58.03 -25.46 8.17
C ARG A 358 58.58 -24.34 9.05
N LEU A 359 57.71 -23.45 9.53
CA LEU A 359 58.07 -22.33 10.41
C LEU A 359 58.16 -22.72 11.90
N GLY A 360 57.91 -23.99 12.25
CA GLY A 360 58.04 -24.49 13.62
C GLY A 360 56.93 -24.04 14.58
N PHE A 361 55.76 -23.65 14.06
CA PHE A 361 54.65 -23.17 14.88
C PHE A 361 54.07 -24.25 15.82
N PHE A 362 54.09 -25.52 15.41
CA PHE A 362 53.57 -26.64 16.20
C PHE A 362 54.56 -27.13 17.26
N ASN A 363 54.93 -26.25 18.18
CA ASN A 363 55.79 -26.57 19.33
C ASN A 363 55.08 -26.24 20.65
N PRO A 364 54.76 -27.24 21.50
CA PRO A 364 55.08 -28.67 21.40
C PRO A 364 54.18 -29.47 20.42
N GLN A 365 54.76 -30.48 19.75
CA GLN A 365 54.11 -31.23 18.64
C GLN A 365 52.79 -31.91 19.02
N HIS A 366 52.62 -32.37 20.26
CA HIS A 366 51.39 -33.04 20.69
C HIS A 366 50.13 -32.14 20.63
N LYS A 367 50.30 -30.81 20.55
CA LYS A 367 49.19 -29.86 20.39
C LYS A 367 48.73 -29.68 18.93
N ARG A 368 49.52 -30.16 17.96
CA ARG A 368 49.24 -30.01 16.52
C ARG A 368 47.80 -30.43 16.14
N PRO A 369 47.28 -31.62 16.54
CA PRO A 369 45.93 -32.04 16.14
C PRO A 369 44.86 -31.06 16.59
N THR A 370 44.95 -30.56 17.83
CA THR A 370 44.00 -29.59 18.38
C THR A 370 44.04 -28.27 17.61
N VAL A 371 45.23 -27.76 17.30
CA VAL A 371 45.37 -26.49 16.58
C VAL A 371 44.86 -26.60 15.15
N VAL A 372 45.19 -27.69 14.44
CA VAL A 372 44.68 -27.95 13.09
C VAL A 372 43.15 -28.05 13.09
N ASN A 373 42.57 -28.77 14.03
CA ASN A 373 41.11 -28.89 14.16
C ASN A 373 40.45 -27.53 14.41
N ASN A 374 41.05 -26.68 15.24
CA ASN A 374 40.55 -25.33 15.50
C ASN A 374 40.61 -24.44 14.26
N LEU A 375 41.73 -24.47 13.50
CA LEU A 375 41.87 -23.72 12.25
C LEU A 375 40.84 -24.16 11.21
N ARG A 376 40.69 -25.48 11.01
CA ARG A 376 39.70 -26.02 10.08
C ARG A 376 38.27 -25.66 10.48
N THR A 377 37.94 -25.78 11.78
CA THR A 377 36.63 -25.37 12.31
C THR A 377 36.37 -23.89 12.08
N PHE A 378 37.37 -23.04 12.33
CA PHE A 378 37.28 -21.59 12.11
C PHE A 378 36.96 -21.23 10.66
N PHE A 379 37.65 -21.85 9.70
CA PHE A 379 37.41 -21.55 8.28
C PHE A 379 36.15 -22.22 7.73
N LEU A 380 35.76 -23.39 8.24
CA LEU A 380 34.54 -24.07 7.79
C LEU A 380 33.26 -23.33 8.20
N ARG A 381 33.24 -22.66 9.36
CA ARG A 381 32.11 -21.81 9.78
C ARG A 381 32.05 -20.46 9.05
N ALA A 382 33.12 -20.08 8.35
CA ALA A 382 33.22 -18.77 7.70
C ALA A 382 32.41 -18.68 6.39
N ASN A 383 31.99 -19.82 5.82
CA ASN A 383 31.29 -19.88 4.52
C ASN A 383 32.01 -19.11 3.40
N ALA A 384 33.35 -19.22 3.36
CA ALA A 384 34.18 -18.42 2.46
C ALA A 384 33.89 -18.66 0.97
N THR A 385 34.01 -17.62 0.15
CA THR A 385 33.97 -17.71 -1.31
C THR A 385 35.25 -18.31 -1.88
N ASP A 386 35.20 -18.77 -3.13
CA ASP A 386 36.41 -19.25 -3.81
C ASP A 386 37.47 -18.15 -3.94
N GLN A 387 37.05 -16.90 -4.13
CA GLN A 387 37.92 -15.74 -4.20
C GLN A 387 38.60 -15.42 -2.85
N GLU A 388 37.86 -15.52 -1.73
CA GLU A 388 38.43 -15.37 -0.39
C GLU A 388 39.46 -16.47 -0.09
N VAL A 389 39.17 -17.72 -0.47
CA VAL A 389 40.12 -18.82 -0.32
C VAL A 389 41.39 -18.59 -1.15
N ARG A 390 41.28 -18.11 -2.40
CA ARG A 390 42.44 -17.72 -3.21
C ARG A 390 43.25 -16.61 -2.55
N THR A 391 42.57 -15.60 -2.01
CA THR A 391 43.20 -14.48 -1.30
C THR A 391 43.97 -14.97 -0.07
N LEU A 392 43.37 -15.82 0.75
CA LEU A 392 44.03 -16.42 1.92
C LEU A 392 45.24 -17.26 1.52
N ARG A 393 45.16 -18.06 0.45
CA ARG A 393 46.33 -18.79 -0.07
C ARG A 393 47.44 -17.85 -0.52
N GLY A 394 47.10 -16.72 -1.14
CA GLY A 394 48.07 -15.67 -1.52
C GLY A 394 48.74 -15.00 -0.31
N ILE A 395 47.98 -14.76 0.76
CA ILE A 395 48.51 -14.25 2.03
C ILE A 395 49.51 -15.25 2.62
N VAL A 396 49.14 -16.54 2.71
CA VAL A 396 50.02 -17.60 3.23
C VAL A 396 51.32 -17.66 2.43
N ALA A 397 51.26 -17.67 1.09
CA ALA A 397 52.44 -17.69 0.25
C ALA A 397 53.35 -16.48 0.49
N THR A 398 52.77 -15.28 0.59
CA THR A 398 53.52 -14.04 0.81
C THR A 398 54.19 -13.99 2.18
N LEU A 399 53.50 -14.43 3.23
CA LEU A 399 54.05 -14.48 4.59
C LEU A 399 55.16 -15.54 4.71
N ALA A 400 54.99 -16.68 4.06
CA ALA A 400 55.95 -17.78 4.08
C ALA A 400 57.25 -17.49 3.32
N GLN A 401 57.15 -16.84 2.15
CA GLN A 401 58.26 -16.66 1.21
C GLN A 401 58.86 -15.24 1.25
N GLY A 402 58.17 -14.29 1.90
CA GLY A 402 58.47 -12.86 1.83
C GLY A 402 58.04 -12.25 0.48
N LYS A 403 57.95 -10.92 0.39
CA LYS A 403 57.79 -10.26 -0.92
C LYS A 403 59.05 -10.54 -1.76
N GLY A 404 58.96 -11.47 -2.71
CA GLY A 404 59.94 -11.56 -3.79
C GLY A 404 60.18 -10.15 -4.35
N ARG A 405 61.45 -9.75 -4.46
CA ARG A 405 61.95 -8.40 -4.78
C ARG A 405 60.87 -7.54 -5.45
N ALA A 406 60.39 -6.52 -4.72
CA ALA A 406 59.45 -5.54 -5.24
C ALA A 406 59.89 -5.13 -6.66
N ARG A 407 59.00 -5.33 -7.63
CA ARG A 407 59.23 -4.94 -9.02
C ARG A 407 59.54 -3.44 -9.01
N LYS A 408 60.80 -3.07 -9.25
CA LYS A 408 61.25 -1.66 -9.32
C LYS A 408 60.34 -0.94 -10.33
N PRO A 409 59.80 0.25 -10.03
CA PRO A 409 58.99 0.97 -11.00
C PRO A 409 59.83 1.22 -12.26
N PRO A 410 59.25 1.16 -13.47
CA PRO A 410 59.97 1.48 -14.69
C PRO A 410 60.20 3.00 -14.72
N GLY A 411 61.43 3.44 -14.45
CA GLY A 411 61.82 4.84 -14.64
C GLY A 411 62.87 5.32 -13.66
N GLY A 412 64.13 5.28 -14.10
CA GLY A 412 65.28 5.83 -13.39
C GLY A 412 66.54 5.46 -14.16
N THR A 413 66.79 6.20 -15.25
CA THR A 413 67.99 6.17 -16.09
C THR A 413 69.22 6.71 -15.32
N PRO A 414 70.45 6.41 -15.78
CA PRO A 414 71.56 5.89 -14.98
C PRO A 414 72.15 6.85 -13.95
#